data_AF-A0A2D9X3W6-F1
#
_entry.id   AF-A0A2D9X3W6-F1
#
_cell.length_a   1.000
_cell.length_b   1.000
_cell.length_c   1.000
_cell.angle_alpha   90.00
_cell.angle_beta   90.00
_cell.angle_gamma   90.00
#
_symmetry.space_group_name_H-M   'P 1'
#
loop_
_entity.id
_entity.type
_entity.pdbx_description
1 polymer ?
#
loop_
_entity_poly.entity_id
_entity_poly.type
_entity_poly.pdbx_seq_one_letter_code
_entity_poly.pdbx_strand_id
1 'polypeptide(L)'
;MKTINNVIPMLQDKSIFNIISYALKNNKIKTSKIEDAIKNNTIQSNSLIIIDNDLDNEYIKKNMQIIKKLDNKPYILLAISKNYRYVLEQPLSPLISGIIYKPFDIEKLFQAINN
;
A
#
# COMPACT_ATOMS: atom_id res chain seq x y z
N MET A 1 13.68 -14.54 -3.27
CA MET A 1 12.85 -13.57 -2.55
C MET A 1 12.92 -12.25 -3.30
N LYS A 2 11.80 -11.61 -3.62
CA LYS A 2 11.81 -10.35 -4.37
C LYS A 2 11.93 -9.20 -3.38
N THR A 3 13.11 -8.57 -3.32
CA THR A 3 13.31 -7.35 -2.51
C THR A 3 12.34 -6.26 -2.98
N ILE A 4 11.53 -5.73 -2.06
CA ILE A 4 10.66 -4.61 -2.35
C ILE A 4 11.52 -3.36 -2.57
N ASN A 5 11.45 -2.80 -3.77
CA ASN A 5 12.31 -1.67 -4.18
C ASN A 5 11.60 -0.31 -4.09
N ASN A 6 10.27 -0.32 -3.96
CA ASN A 6 9.45 0.89 -3.88
C ASN A 6 8.20 0.64 -3.04
N VAL A 7 7.88 1.57 -2.15
CA VAL A 7 6.65 1.56 -1.34
C VAL A 7 5.79 2.75 -1.73
N ILE A 8 4.52 2.50 -2.04
CA ILE A 8 3.56 3.51 -2.51
C ILE A 8 2.43 3.58 -1.48
N PRO A 9 2.54 4.47 -0.48
CA PRO A 9 1.50 4.64 0.52
C PRO A 9 0.34 5.48 -0.03
N MET A 10 -0.84 4.87 -0.11
CA MET A 10 -2.13 5.51 -0.31
C MET A 10 -2.84 5.60 1.04
N LEU A 11 -2.59 6.68 1.79
CA LEU A 11 -3.08 6.84 3.16
C LEU A 11 -3.89 8.13 3.31
N GLN A 12 -5.00 8.06 4.05
CA GLN A 12 -5.85 9.23 4.30
C GLN A 12 -5.21 10.21 5.27
N ASP A 13 -4.60 9.69 6.34
CA ASP A 13 -3.96 10.49 7.38
C ASP A 13 -2.57 10.98 6.94
N LYS A 14 -2.43 12.30 6.77
CA LYS A 14 -1.17 12.95 6.39
C LYS A 14 -0.05 12.72 7.40
N SER A 15 -0.37 12.62 8.69
CA SER A 15 0.61 12.39 9.75
C SER A 15 1.19 10.98 9.62
N ILE A 16 0.34 9.98 9.40
CA ILE A 16 0.77 8.59 9.17
C ILE A 16 1.59 8.50 7.88
N PHE A 17 1.14 9.14 6.80
CA PHE A 17 1.89 9.24 5.54
C PHE A 17 3.30 9.80 5.75
N ASN A 18 3.42 10.89 6.51
CA ASN A 18 4.71 11.51 6.80
C ASN A 18 5.62 10.61 7.64
N ILE A 19 5.08 9.95 8.67
CA ILE A 19 5.82 9.01 9.51
C ILE A 19 6.38 7.85 8.68
N ILE A 20 5.54 7.23 7.84
CA ILE A 20 5.96 6.13 6.98
C ILE A 20 6.98 6.60 5.97
N SER A 21 6.75 7.74 5.30
CA SER A 21 7.69 8.30 4.34
C SER A 21 9.05 8.60 4.97
N TYR A 22 9.06 9.15 6.18
CA TYR A 22 10.28 9.39 6.95
C TYR A 22 11.02 8.09 7.28
N ALA A 23 10.31 7.09 7.79
CA ALA A 23 10.89 5.79 8.13
C ALA A 23 11.48 5.09 6.89
N LEU A 24 10.76 5.08 5.77
CA LEU A 24 11.23 4.51 4.51
C LEU A 24 12.50 5.20 4.01
N LYS A 25 12.53 6.54 4.07
CA LYS A 25 13.71 7.34 3.68
C LYS A 25 14.94 7.00 4.52
N ASN A 26 14.78 6.89 5.84
CA ASN A 26 15.88 6.52 6.74
C ASN A 26 16.44 5.12 6.45
N ASN A 27 15.60 4.22 5.95
CA ASN A 27 15.99 2.86 5.56
C ASN A 27 16.35 2.74 4.06
N LYS A 28 16.53 3.85 3.35
CA LYS A 28 16.90 3.90 1.91
C LYS A 28 15.90 3.18 0.99
N ILE A 29 14.64 3.06 1.39
CA ILE A 29 13.57 2.50 0.57
C ILE A 29 12.92 3.63 -0.21
N LYS A 30 12.75 3.45 -1.54
CA LYS A 30 12.09 4.44 -2.38
C LYS A 30 10.61 4.53 -2.01
N THR A 31 10.09 5.75 -2.02
CA THR A 31 8.67 6.03 -1.82
C THR A 31 8.18 7.03 -2.86
N SER A 32 6.99 6.83 -3.38
CA SER A 32 6.33 7.74 -4.32
C SER A 32 4.84 7.83 -4.05
N LYS A 33 4.22 8.96 -4.40
CA LYS A 33 2.76 9.08 -4.43
C LYS A 33 2.21 8.22 -5.55
N ILE A 34 0.99 7.72 -5.40
CA ILE A 34 0.36 6.85 -6.40
C ILE A 34 0.21 7.54 -7.76
N GLU A 35 -0.10 8.85 -7.79
CA GLU A 35 -0.21 9.62 -9.02
C GLU A 35 1.10 9.66 -9.79
N ASP A 36 2.21 9.94 -9.09
CA ASP A 36 3.55 9.97 -9.66
C ASP A 36 3.98 8.56 -10.10
N ALA A 37 3.61 7.54 -9.32
CA ALA A 37 3.94 6.16 -9.62
C ALA A 37 3.26 5.67 -10.91
N ILE A 38 1.98 6.00 -11.08
CA ILE A 38 1.19 5.71 -12.28
C ILE A 38 1.73 6.51 -13.47
N LYS A 39 1.88 7.84 -13.32
CA LYS A 39 2.32 8.72 -14.42
C LYS A 39 3.68 8.32 -14.98
N ASN A 40 4.61 7.95 -14.12
CA ASN A 40 5.97 7.60 -14.51
C ASN A 40 6.15 6.09 -14.76
N ASN A 41 5.07 5.29 -14.71
CA ASN A 41 5.09 3.84 -14.87
C ASN A 41 6.13 3.12 -13.98
N THR A 42 6.19 3.52 -12.71
CA THR A 42 7.15 2.97 -11.73
C THR A 42 6.57 1.88 -10.84
N ILE A 43 5.29 1.53 -11.04
CA ILE A 43 4.66 0.40 -10.35
C ILE A 43 5.15 -0.90 -11.01
N GLN A 44 5.90 -1.69 -10.25
CA GLN A 44 6.54 -2.92 -10.71
C GLN A 44 6.14 -4.10 -9.81
N SER A 45 6.48 -5.34 -10.21
CA SER A 45 6.13 -6.55 -9.42
C SER A 45 6.79 -6.62 -8.04
N ASN A 46 7.80 -5.80 -7.79
CA ASN A 46 8.50 -5.63 -6.51
C ASN A 46 8.15 -4.29 -5.84
N SER A 47 7.04 -3.67 -6.24
CA SER A 47 6.46 -2.53 -5.52
C SER A 47 5.50 -3.05 -4.46
N LEU A 48 5.45 -2.36 -3.33
CA LEU A 48 4.46 -2.54 -2.28
C LEU A 48 3.53 -1.33 -2.27
N ILE A 49 2.23 -1.53 -2.46
CA ILE A 49 1.20 -0.49 -2.30
C ILE A 49 0.51 -0.72 -0.97
N ILE A 50 0.44 0.31 -0.13
CA ILE A 50 -0.31 0.27 1.14
C ILE A 50 -1.56 1.11 0.94
N ILE A 51 -2.73 0.48 0.96
CA ILE A 51 -4.02 1.14 0.74
C ILE A 51 -4.73 1.26 2.08
N ASP A 52 -4.98 2.48 2.53
CA ASP A 52 -5.87 2.73 3.65
C ASP A 52 -7.32 2.46 3.27
N ASN A 53 -7.98 1.56 3.99
CA ASN A 53 -9.39 1.25 3.79
C ASN A 53 -10.31 2.46 4.07
N ASP A 54 -9.86 3.41 4.88
CA ASP A 54 -10.64 4.60 5.25
C ASP A 54 -10.57 5.70 4.16
N LEU A 55 -9.81 5.49 3.08
CA LEU A 55 -9.79 6.39 1.92
C LEU A 55 -11.12 6.38 1.15
N ASP A 56 -11.32 7.44 0.36
CA ASP A 56 -12.45 7.54 -0.55
C ASP A 56 -12.53 6.33 -1.50
N ASN A 57 -13.69 5.68 -1.52
CA ASN A 57 -13.92 4.45 -2.25
C ASN A 57 -13.80 4.64 -3.77
N GLU A 58 -14.21 5.78 -4.31
CA GLU A 58 -14.08 6.05 -5.76
C GLU A 58 -12.60 6.20 -6.14
N TYR A 59 -11.83 6.90 -5.31
CA TYR A 59 -10.39 7.04 -5.47
C TYR A 59 -9.67 5.69 -5.41
N ILE A 60 -9.98 4.82 -4.45
CA ILE A 60 -9.42 3.46 -4.39
C ILE A 60 -9.79 2.68 -5.67
N LYS A 61 -11.08 2.66 -6.03
CA LYS A 61 -11.57 1.91 -7.22
C LYS A 61 -10.87 2.36 -8.50
N LYS A 62 -10.74 3.68 -8.71
CA LYS A 62 -10.06 4.26 -9.87
C LYS A 62 -8.61 3.77 -9.98
N ASN A 63 -7.84 3.87 -8.90
CA ASN A 63 -6.44 3.45 -8.89
C ASN A 63 -6.30 1.92 -9.06
N MET A 64 -7.17 1.14 -8.42
CA MET A 64 -7.19 -0.32 -8.54
C MET A 64 -7.50 -0.79 -9.96
N GLN A 65 -8.37 -0.09 -10.70
CA GLN A 65 -8.62 -0.40 -12.12
C GLN A 65 -7.38 -0.19 -12.99
N ILE A 66 -6.56 0.82 -12.69
CA ILE A 66 -5.30 1.07 -13.39
C ILE A 66 -4.30 -0.05 -13.06
N ILE A 67 -4.11 -0.36 -11.77
CA ILE A 67 -3.22 -1.44 -11.31
C ILE A 67 -3.62 -2.81 -11.87
N LYS A 68 -4.93 -3.06 -12.00
CA LYS A 68 -5.46 -4.30 -12.61
C LYS A 68 -5.08 -4.45 -14.09
N LYS A 69 -4.70 -3.39 -14.79
CA LYS A 69 -4.27 -3.45 -16.20
C LYS A 69 -2.75 -3.61 -16.36
N LEU A 70 -1.96 -3.49 -15.30
CA LEU A 70 -0.50 -3.66 -15.39
C LEU A 70 -0.12 -5.12 -15.63
N ASP A 71 0.83 -5.39 -16.53
CA ASP A 71 1.29 -6.77 -16.79
C ASP A 71 1.91 -7.41 -15.56
N ASN A 72 2.62 -6.60 -14.75
CA ASN A 72 3.31 -7.03 -13.55
C ASN A 72 2.58 -6.49 -12.31
N LYS A 73 1.91 -7.37 -11.55
CA LYS A 73 1.15 -6.96 -10.37
C LYS A 73 2.07 -6.64 -9.19
N PRO A 74 1.91 -5.48 -8.53
CA PRO A 74 2.60 -5.18 -7.28
C PRO A 74 2.00 -5.98 -6.12
N TYR A 75 2.70 -6.00 -4.98
CA TYR A 75 2.11 -6.42 -3.72
C TYR A 75 1.21 -5.32 -3.18
N ILE A 76 0.04 -5.68 -2.67
CA ILE A 76 -0.91 -4.73 -2.10
C ILE A 76 -1.28 -5.14 -0.68
N LEU A 77 -1.00 -4.28 0.29
CA LEU A 77 -1.46 -4.41 1.67
C LEU A 77 -2.65 -3.49 1.91
N LEU A 78 -3.74 -4.05 2.43
CA LEU A 78 -4.88 -3.28 2.90
C LEU A 78 -4.68 -2.91 4.37
N ALA A 79 -4.60 -1.62 4.67
CA ALA A 79 -4.51 -1.10 6.03
C ALA A 79 -5.92 -0.84 6.58
N ILE A 80 -6.33 -1.63 7.58
CA ILE A 80 -7.69 -1.58 8.15
C ILE A 80 -7.66 -1.11 9.60
N SER A 81 -8.64 -0.29 9.99
CA SER A 81 -8.77 0.29 11.33
C SER A 81 -9.78 -0.49 12.20
N LYS A 82 -10.44 0.19 13.15
CA LYS A 82 -11.34 -0.42 14.15
C LYS A 82 -12.54 -1.16 13.54
N ASN A 83 -12.91 -0.85 12.29
CA ASN A 83 -14.01 -1.49 11.57
C ASN A 83 -13.59 -2.75 10.79
N TYR A 84 -12.46 -3.36 11.13
CA TYR A 84 -11.90 -4.52 10.42
C TYR A 84 -12.91 -5.65 10.20
N ARG A 85 -13.79 -5.94 11.16
CA ARG A 85 -14.77 -7.03 11.06
C ARG A 85 -15.70 -6.85 9.85
N TYR A 86 -16.25 -5.65 9.67
CA TYR A 86 -17.10 -5.34 8.52
C TYR A 86 -16.34 -5.45 7.20
N VAL A 87 -15.08 -5.02 7.17
CA VAL A 87 -14.22 -5.09 5.98
C VAL A 87 -13.91 -6.55 5.60
N LEU A 88 -13.66 -7.40 6.58
CA LEU A 88 -13.32 -8.82 6.38
C LEU A 88 -14.55 -9.70 6.08
N GLU A 89 -15.74 -9.26 6.44
CA GLU A 89 -17.00 -9.93 6.08
C GLU A 89 -17.37 -9.69 4.60
N GLN A 90 -16.77 -8.69 3.94
CA GLN A 90 -16.92 -8.46 2.51
C GLN A 90 -15.84 -9.20 1.69
N PRO A 91 -16.16 -9.61 0.46
CA PRO A 91 -15.17 -10.21 -0.43
C PRO A 91 -14.08 -9.19 -0.78
N LEU A 92 -12.85 -9.48 -0.36
CA LEU A 92 -11.69 -8.68 -0.71
C LEU A 92 -11.32 -8.86 -2.19
N SER A 93 -10.75 -7.81 -2.79
CA SER A 93 -10.21 -7.90 -4.13
C SER A 93 -9.11 -8.97 -4.18
N PRO A 94 -9.07 -9.83 -5.21
CA PRO A 94 -8.01 -10.85 -5.36
C PRO A 94 -6.62 -10.26 -5.58
N LEU A 95 -6.53 -8.95 -5.81
CA LEU A 95 -5.25 -8.22 -5.90
C LEU A 95 -4.65 -7.90 -4.51
N ILE A 96 -5.44 -7.97 -3.44
CA ILE A 96 -4.94 -7.74 -2.08
C ILE A 96 -4.06 -8.93 -1.66
N SER A 97 -2.79 -8.66 -1.42
CA SER A 97 -1.78 -9.65 -1.04
C SER A 97 -1.75 -9.90 0.46
N GLY A 98 -2.22 -8.94 1.26
CA GLY A 98 -2.24 -9.05 2.72
C GLY A 98 -2.93 -7.88 3.40
N ILE A 99 -2.98 -7.94 4.72
CA ILE A 99 -3.70 -6.99 5.56
C ILE A 99 -2.80 -6.55 6.70
N ILE A 100 -2.83 -5.25 7.00
CA ILE A 100 -2.19 -4.66 8.18
C ILE A 100 -3.23 -3.93 9.04
N TYR A 101 -3.21 -4.17 10.35
CA TYR A 101 -4.18 -3.60 11.28
C TYR A 101 -3.64 -2.30 11.89
N LYS A 102 -4.39 -1.21 11.81
CA LYS A 102 -4.08 0.08 12.44
C LYS A 102 -4.62 0.13 13.89
N PRO A 103 -3.87 0.69 14.87
CA PRO A 103 -2.48 1.16 14.74
C PRO A 103 -1.52 -0.03 14.60
N PHE A 104 -0.50 0.12 13.75
CA PHE A 104 0.56 -0.88 13.58
C PHE A 104 1.91 -0.30 13.99
N ASP A 105 2.79 -1.21 14.42
CA ASP A 105 4.20 -0.90 14.60
C ASP A 105 4.88 -0.74 13.23
N ILE A 106 5.72 0.29 13.09
CA ILE A 106 6.50 0.52 11.88
C ILE A 106 7.46 -0.66 11.61
N GLU A 107 7.94 -1.34 12.65
CA GLU A 107 8.78 -2.53 12.50
C GLU A 107 8.05 -3.67 11.78
N LYS A 108 6.75 -3.85 12.06
CA LYS A 108 5.92 -4.84 11.35
C LYS A 108 5.78 -4.49 9.87
N LEU A 109 5.72 -3.20 9.53
CA LEU A 109 5.75 -2.77 8.14
C LEU A 109 7.08 -3.13 7.47
N PHE A 110 8.21 -2.91 8.14
CA PHE A 110 9.53 -3.30 7.61
C PHE A 110 9.71 -4.81 7.47
N GLN A 111 9.16 -5.61 8.38
CA GLN A 111 9.12 -7.07 8.22
C GLN A 111 8.37 -7.46 6.94
N ALA A 112 7.24 -6.80 6.64
CA ALA A 112 6.50 -7.04 5.40
C ALA A 112 7.23 -6.57 4.13
N ILE A 113 8.13 -5.60 4.25
CA ILE A 113 8.95 -5.08 3.14
C ILE A 113 10.18 -5.99 2.87
N ASN A 114 10.76 -6.57 3.92
CA ASN A 114 12.03 -7.30 3.86
C ASN A 114 11.87 -8.83 3.65
N ASN A 115 10.68 -9.39 3.92
CA ASN A 115 10.36 -10.80 3.65
C ASN A 115 9.99 -11.03 2.18
#